data_AF-A0AAE0TAZ2-F1
#
_entry.id   AF-A0AAE0TAZ2-F1
#
_cell.length_a   1.000
_cell.length_b   1.000
_cell.length_c   1.000
_cell.angle_alpha   90.00
_cell.angle_beta   90.00
_cell.angle_gamma   90.00
#
_symmetry.space_group_name_H-M   'P 1'
#
loop_
_entity.id
_entity.type
_entity.pdbx_description
1 polymer ?
#
loop_
_entity_poly.entity_id
_entity_poly.type
_entity_poly.pdbx_seq_one_letter_code
_entity_poly.pdbx_strand_id
1 'polypeptide(L)'
;MSKTYTNPTIPFKINIKLVEQKHFVIIGRPLSDDKRFTFNFQKGLLSDAPNIAFQFDVNCRNRVIAMNYRTDSTWGREIREITKFPFSEKE
;
A
#
# COMPACT_ATOMS: atom_id res chain seq x y z
N MET A 1 -6.44 -21.32 6.33
CA MET A 1 -7.71 -20.55 6.32
C MET A 1 -7.41 -19.10 5.98
N SER A 2 -8.18 -18.49 5.08
CA SER A 2 -8.09 -17.06 4.77
C SER A 2 -8.68 -16.24 5.92
N LYS A 3 -7.99 -15.16 6.32
CA LYS A 3 -8.50 -14.24 7.35
C LYS A 3 -9.01 -12.97 6.69
N THR A 4 -10.27 -12.64 6.95
CA THR A 4 -10.95 -11.46 6.40
C THR A 4 -11.17 -10.42 7.48
N TYR A 5 -10.99 -9.15 7.11
CA TYR A 5 -11.25 -8.00 7.97
C TYR A 5 -12.18 -7.05 7.23
N THR A 6 -13.32 -6.72 7.83
CA THR A 6 -14.37 -5.90 7.21
C THR A 6 -14.40 -4.51 7.85
N ASN A 7 -14.45 -3.47 7.02
CA ASN A 7 -14.48 -2.06 7.45
C ASN A 7 -13.46 -1.69 8.55
N PRO A 8 -12.16 -2.05 8.39
CA PRO A 8 -11.17 -1.71 9.39
C PRO A 8 -10.96 -0.19 9.50
N THR A 9 -10.71 0.31 10.70
CA THR A 9 -10.24 1.68 10.92
C THR A 9 -8.88 1.90 10.25
N ILE A 10 -8.72 3.03 9.58
CA ILE A 10 -7.46 3.44 8.93
C ILE A 10 -6.71 4.42 9.86
N PRO A 11 -5.41 4.23 10.13
CA PRO A 11 -4.51 3.22 9.56
C PRO A 11 -4.76 1.80 10.09
N PHE A 12 -4.79 0.82 9.18
CA PHE A 12 -4.98 -0.59 9.50
C PHE A 12 -3.65 -1.35 9.47
N LYS A 13 -3.32 -2.07 10.54
CA LYS A 13 -2.07 -2.81 10.70
C LYS A 13 -2.34 -4.22 11.22
N ILE A 14 -1.76 -5.23 10.57
CA ILE A 14 -1.87 -6.64 10.98
C ILE A 14 -0.55 -7.37 10.81
N ASN A 15 -0.26 -8.32 11.70
CA ASN A 15 0.83 -9.25 11.51
C ASN A 15 0.47 -10.29 10.46
N ILE A 16 1.33 -10.42 9.46
CA ILE A 16 1.19 -11.40 8.38
C ILE A 16 2.49 -12.15 8.19
N LYS A 17 2.39 -13.45 7.91
CA LYS A 17 3.51 -14.23 7.37
C LYS A 17 3.45 -14.15 5.85
N LEU A 18 4.51 -13.69 5.21
CA LEU A 18 4.69 -13.80 3.77
C LEU A 18 5.23 -15.20 3.46
N VAL A 19 4.54 -15.91 2.58
CA VAL A 19 4.93 -17.22 2.05
C VAL A 19 4.63 -17.21 0.56
N GLU A 20 5.29 -18.10 -0.18
CA GLU A 20 5.04 -18.26 -1.61
C GLU A 20 3.55 -18.52 -1.89
N GLN A 21 3.08 -18.07 -3.06
CA GLN A 21 1.70 -18.24 -3.52
C GLN A 21 0.62 -17.63 -2.61
N LYS A 22 1.01 -16.75 -1.67
CA LYS A 22 0.05 -16.04 -0.82
C LYS A 22 -0.50 -14.81 -1.51
N HIS A 23 -1.82 -14.71 -1.58
CA HIS A 23 -2.51 -13.56 -2.16
C HIS A 23 -3.08 -12.66 -1.06
N PHE A 24 -3.07 -11.35 -1.31
CA PHE A 24 -3.76 -10.34 -0.51
C PHE A 24 -4.77 -9.65 -1.40
N VAL A 25 -6.03 -9.65 -0.96
CA VAL A 25 -7.12 -8.98 -1.67
C VAL A 25 -7.60 -7.82 -0.81
N ILE A 26 -7.53 -6.61 -1.35
CA ILE A 26 -7.98 -5.40 -0.68
C ILE A 26 -9.10 -4.82 -1.52
N ILE A 27 -10.28 -4.68 -0.91
CA ILE A 27 -11.48 -4.15 -1.56
C ILE A 27 -11.81 -2.83 -0.86
N GLY A 28 -11.93 -1.76 -1.64
CA GLY A 28 -12.23 -0.43 -1.13
C GLY A 28 -12.39 0.57 -2.26
N ARG A 29 -12.63 1.82 -1.87
CA ARG A 29 -12.72 2.96 -2.80
C ARG A 29 -11.91 4.13 -2.25
N PRO A 30 -11.22 4.91 -3.09
CA PRO A 30 -10.72 6.21 -2.69
C PRO A 30 -11.87 7.05 -2.12
N LEU A 31 -11.64 7.74 -1.01
CA LEU A 31 -12.66 8.61 -0.41
C LEU A 31 -12.82 9.91 -1.20
N SER A 32 -11.76 10.32 -1.92
CA SER A 32 -11.79 11.38 -2.92
C SER A 32 -10.58 11.29 -3.86
N ASP A 33 -10.60 11.97 -5.00
CA ASP A 33 -9.58 12.08 -6.04
C ASP A 33 -8.42 12.95 -5.54
N ASP A 34 -8.67 13.82 -4.56
CA ASP A 34 -7.63 14.58 -3.88
C ASP A 34 -6.86 13.78 -2.82
N LYS A 35 -7.16 12.49 -2.64
CA LYS A 35 -6.53 11.66 -1.60
C LYS A 35 -5.39 10.79 -2.11
N ARG A 36 -4.52 10.49 -1.16
CA ARG A 36 -3.42 9.54 -1.28
C ARG A 36 -3.72 8.35 -0.36
N PHE A 37 -3.40 7.15 -0.81
CA PHE A 37 -3.41 5.97 0.05
C PHE A 37 -2.17 5.12 -0.22
N THR A 38 -1.74 4.39 0.80
CA THR A 38 -0.49 3.63 0.77
C THR A 38 -0.72 2.25 1.35
N PHE A 39 -0.19 1.23 0.67
CA PHE A 39 -0.06 -0.13 1.19
C PHE A 39 1.41 -0.45 1.40
N ASN A 40 1.74 -0.93 2.59
CA ASN A 40 3.11 -1.32 2.94
C ASN A 40 3.15 -2.80 3.36
N PHE A 41 4.08 -3.55 2.79
CA PHE A 41 4.64 -4.73 3.42
C PHE A 41 5.87 -4.32 4.22
N GLN A 42 5.76 -4.33 5.55
CA GLN A 42 6.78 -3.79 6.45
C GLN A 42 7.20 -4.78 7.52
N LYS A 43 8.42 -4.60 8.04
CA LYS A 43 8.95 -5.36 9.17
C LYS A 43 8.48 -4.75 10.49
N GLY A 44 7.63 -5.48 11.21
CA GLY A 44 7.08 -5.08 12.50
C GLY A 44 5.95 -4.05 12.42
N LEU A 45 5.16 -3.93 13.50
CA LEU A 45 3.98 -3.06 13.56
C LEU A 45 4.21 -1.74 14.30
N LEU A 46 5.19 -1.73 15.22
CA LEU A 46 5.37 -0.69 16.24
C LEU A 46 6.56 0.25 16.00
N SER A 47 7.40 -0.03 15.00
CA SER A 47 8.52 0.86 14.68
C SER A 47 8.00 2.15 14.04
N ASP A 48 8.59 3.29 14.42
CA ASP A 48 8.35 4.58 13.77
C ASP A 48 9.02 4.67 12.40
N ALA A 49 10.09 3.90 12.18
CA ALA A 49 10.83 3.83 10.93
C ALA A 49 11.05 2.38 10.46
N PRO A 50 9.97 1.63 10.17
CA PRO A 50 10.09 0.23 9.77
C PRO A 50 10.78 0.10 8.41
N ASN A 51 11.57 -0.96 8.23
CA ASN A 51 11.95 -1.39 6.89
C ASN A 51 10.68 -1.78 6.12
N ILE A 52 10.54 -1.28 4.91
CA ILE A 52 9.41 -1.51 4.01
C ILE A 52 9.94 -2.30 2.83
N ALA A 53 9.56 -3.57 2.72
CA ALA A 53 9.94 -4.43 1.61
C ALA A 53 9.24 -4.01 0.32
N PHE A 54 8.00 -3.52 0.43
CA PHE A 54 7.21 -3.01 -0.69
C PHE A 54 6.26 -1.92 -0.21
N GLN A 55 6.39 -0.75 -0.81
CA GLN A 55 5.43 0.34 -0.74
C GLN A 55 4.69 0.42 -2.07
N PHE A 56 3.37 0.48 -2.01
CA PHE A 56 2.50 0.86 -3.12
C PHE A 56 1.75 2.12 -2.73
N ASP A 57 2.14 3.24 -3.32
CA ASP A 57 1.66 4.56 -2.96
C ASP A 57 0.88 5.18 -4.12
N VAL A 58 -0.39 5.44 -3.89
CA VAL A 58 -1.30 5.96 -4.91
C VAL A 58 -1.63 7.40 -4.57
N ASN A 59 -1.27 8.30 -5.48
CA ASN A 59 -1.67 9.70 -5.46
C ASN A 59 -2.73 9.91 -6.55
N CYS A 60 -4.00 9.94 -6.15
CA CYS A 60 -5.12 10.11 -7.09
C CYS A 60 -5.08 11.46 -7.79
N ARG A 61 -4.73 12.54 -7.08
CA ARG A 61 -4.69 13.90 -7.60
C ARG A 61 -3.72 14.05 -8.76
N ASN A 62 -2.51 13.50 -8.58
CA ASN A 62 -1.46 13.55 -9.60
C ASN A 62 -1.53 12.37 -10.57
N ARG A 63 -2.46 11.42 -10.36
CA ARG A 63 -2.59 10.19 -11.14
C ARG A 63 -1.28 9.40 -11.20
N VAL A 64 -0.57 9.34 -10.07
CA VAL A 64 0.72 8.64 -9.92
C VAL A 64 0.56 7.44 -9.01
N ILE A 65 1.15 6.33 -9.41
CA ILE A 65 1.42 5.19 -8.54
C ILE A 65 2.94 5.10 -8.41
N ALA A 66 3.43 5.27 -7.19
CA ALA A 66 4.84 5.12 -6.86
C ALA A 66 5.04 3.80 -6.10
N MET A 67 5.98 2.99 -6.59
CA MET A 67 6.44 1.79 -5.92
C MET A 67 7.86 1.99 -5.44
N ASN A 68 8.13 1.63 -4.19
CA ASN A 68 9.47 1.74 -3.62
C ASN A 68 9.70 0.71 -2.49
N TYR A 69 10.91 0.67 -1.96
CA TYR A 69 11.29 -0.02 -0.75
C TYR A 69 12.08 0.93 0.17
N ARG A 70 12.12 0.61 1.46
CA ARG A 70 12.92 1.34 2.44
C ARG A 70 13.69 0.38 3.32
N THR A 71 15.00 0.54 3.37
CA THR A 71 15.91 -0.25 4.21
C THR A 71 16.78 0.71 5.01
N ASP A 72 16.88 0.48 6.32
CA ASP A 72 17.70 1.26 7.24
C ASP A 72 17.41 2.76 7.11
N SER A 73 16.11 3.08 7.12
CA SER A 73 15.55 4.43 6.98
C SER A 73 15.83 5.14 5.64
N THR A 74 16.45 4.48 4.66
CA THR A 74 16.77 5.05 3.36
C THR A 74 15.85 4.51 2.28
N TRP A 75 15.29 5.40 1.46
CA TRP A 75 14.45 5.04 0.33
C TRP A 75 15.28 4.53 -0.84
N GLY A 76 14.79 3.49 -1.50
CA GLY A 76 15.34 3.00 -2.75
C GLY A 76 14.97 3.86 -3.96
N ARG A 77 15.29 3.33 -5.14
CA ARG A 77 14.85 3.91 -6.41
C ARG A 77 13.34 3.74 -6.58
N GLU A 78 12.66 4.86 -6.78
CA GLU A 78 11.22 4.87 -7.04
C GLU A 78 10.89 4.40 -8.46
N ILE A 79 9.83 3.61 -8.59
CA ILE A 79 9.27 3.14 -9.87
C ILE A 79 7.89 3.76 -10.06
N ARG A 80 7.65 4.37 -11.22
CA ARG A 80 6.37 5.04 -11.58
C ARG A 80 5.78 4.55 -12.91
N GLU A 81 6.22 3.40 -13.39
CA GLU A 81 5.82 2.90 -14.71
C GLU A 81 4.37 2.39 -14.69
N ILE A 82 3.44 3.29 -15.00
CA ILE A 82 2.02 2.98 -15.19
C ILE A 82 1.56 3.56 -16.52
N THR A 83 1.03 2.70 -17.37
CA THR A 83 0.51 3.08 -18.71
C THR A 83 -0.88 3.70 -18.63
N LYS A 84 -1.68 3.32 -17.62
CA LYS A 84 -3.02 3.84 -17.34
C LYS A 84 -3.23 3.93 -15.83
N PHE A 85 -3.70 5.06 -15.34
CA PHE A 85 -4.06 5.23 -13.93
C PHE A 85 -5.45 4.59 -13.66
N PRO A 86 -5.56 3.59 -12.77
CA PRO A 86 -6.75 2.77 -12.63
C PRO A 86 -7.72 3.20 -11.52
N PHE A 87 -7.41 4.26 -10.76
CA PHE A 87 -8.26 4.71 -9.65
C PHE A 87 -9.06 5.97 -10.03
N SER A 88 -10.31 6.04 -9.58
CA SER A 88 -11.22 7.17 -9.75
C SER A 88 -12.26 7.20 -8.62
N GLU A 89 -12.80 8.38 -8.32
CA GLU A 89 -14.01 8.62 -7.51
C GLU A 89 -15.30 8.07 -8.17
N LYS A 90 -15.31 6.79 -8.58
CA LYS A 90 -16.45 6.17 -9.28
C LYS A 90 -16.79 6.82 -10.66
N GLU A 91 -17.34 5.99 -11.53
CA GLU A 91 -18.31 6.41 -12.56
C GLU A 91 -19.70 6.48 -11.92
#